data_AF-A0A0C2F9K2-F1
#
_entry.id   AF-A0A0C2F9K2-F1
#
_cell.length_a   1.000
_cell.length_b   1.000
_cell.length_c   1.000
_cell.angle_alpha   90.00
_cell.angle_beta   90.00
_cell.angle_gamma   90.00
#
_symmetry.space_group_name_H-M   'P 1'
#
loop_
_entity.id
_entity.type
_entity.pdbx_description
1 polymer ?
#
loop_
_entity_poly.entity_id
_entity_poly.type
_entity_poly.pdbx_seq_one_letter_code
_entity_poly.pdbx_strand_id
1 'polypeptide(L)'
;MAWLRTAPAMDEKQFDEKLTEEVLLPAREKLFGFMTKFLKESKSGYLVGDSLTFADLYVAEISAEFDKRFSKIYDGFPEVKAHAEEVRSIPALKKWIETRPETKF
;
A
#
# COMPACT_ATOMS: atom_id res chain seq x y z
N MET A 1 9.28 -45.42 1.11
CA MET A 1 9.28 -44.84 2.48
C MET A 1 8.44 -43.58 2.45
N ALA A 2 7.20 -43.69 2.91
CA ALA A 2 6.15 -42.68 2.79
C ALA A 2 5.91 -42.04 4.16
N TRP A 3 6.52 -40.88 4.43
CA TRP A 3 6.32 -40.15 5.70
C TRP A 3 6.37 -38.62 5.55
N LEU A 4 5.78 -38.06 4.49
CA LEU A 4 5.62 -36.60 4.31
C LEU A 4 4.30 -36.26 3.60
N ARG A 5 3.17 -36.78 4.12
CA ARG A 5 1.82 -36.53 3.58
C ARG A 5 0.76 -36.21 4.65
N THR A 6 1.13 -35.59 5.77
CA THR A 6 0.14 -35.20 6.81
C THR A 6 0.39 -33.81 7.37
N ALA A 7 0.28 -32.82 6.49
CA ALA A 7 -0.43 -31.57 6.73
C ALA A 7 -0.85 -31.09 5.34
N PRO A 8 -2.11 -30.70 5.08
CA PRO A 8 -2.39 -29.97 3.85
C PRO A 8 -1.52 -28.72 3.92
N ALA A 9 -0.52 -28.63 3.03
CA ALA A 9 0.16 -27.36 2.81
C ALA A 9 -0.95 -26.36 2.48
N MET A 10 -1.11 -25.35 3.33
CA MET A 10 -2.09 -24.29 3.11
C MET A 10 -1.90 -23.78 1.69
N ASP A 11 -2.98 -23.75 0.90
CA ASP A 11 -2.86 -23.25 -0.46
C ASP A 11 -2.40 -21.77 -0.40
N GLU A 12 -1.61 -21.33 -1.38
CA GLU A 12 -0.98 -20.00 -1.37
C GLU A 12 -2.02 -18.87 -1.23
N LYS A 13 -3.21 -19.08 -1.79
CA LYS A 13 -4.32 -18.12 -1.71
C LYS A 13 -4.92 -18.06 -0.30
N GLN A 14 -5.11 -19.21 0.34
CA GLN A 14 -5.59 -19.32 1.72
C GLN A 14 -4.59 -18.73 2.70
N PHE A 15 -3.29 -18.91 2.43
CA PHE A 15 -2.20 -18.29 3.19
C PHE A 15 -2.20 -16.76 3.04
N ASP A 16 -2.35 -16.26 1.83
CA ASP A 16 -2.46 -14.81 1.54
C ASP A 16 -3.70 -14.19 2.20
N GLU A 17 -4.86 -14.85 2.12
CA GLU A 17 -6.09 -14.40 2.77
C GLU A 17 -5.91 -14.31 4.29
N LYS A 18 -5.33 -15.35 4.90
CA LYS A 18 -5.06 -15.35 6.34
C LYS A 18 -4.07 -14.24 6.75
N LEU A 19 -2.98 -14.07 6.00
CA LEU A 19 -1.99 -13.01 6.28
C LEU A 19 -2.60 -11.62 6.09
N THR A 20 -3.50 -11.46 5.12
CA THR A 20 -4.23 -10.22 4.87
C THR A 20 -5.05 -9.83 6.09
N GLU A 21 -5.88 -10.75 6.58
CA GLU A 21 -6.79 -10.50 7.69
C GLU A 21 -6.05 -10.37 9.03
N GLU A 22 -5.08 -11.23 9.32
CA GLU A 22 -4.41 -11.29 10.64
C GLU A 22 -3.27 -10.27 10.79
N VAL A 23 -2.62 -9.88 9.69
CA VAL A 23 -1.39 -9.05 9.74
C VAL A 23 -1.53 -7.77 8.94
N LEU A 24 -1.88 -7.85 7.66
CA LEU A 24 -1.87 -6.68 6.77
C LEU A 24 -2.92 -5.65 7.19
N LEU A 25 -4.20 -6.03 7.32
CA LEU A 25 -5.27 -5.10 7.63
C LEU A 25 -5.11 -4.42 9.01
N PRO A 26 -4.75 -5.13 10.10
CA PRO A 26 -4.49 -4.48 11.39
C PRO A 26 -3.28 -3.53 11.36
N ALA A 27 -2.22 -3.86 10.62
CA ALA A 27 -1.04 -3.00 10.48
C ALA A 27 -1.36 -1.76 9.62
N ARG A 28 -2.07 -1.96 8.51
CA ARG A 28 -2.58 -0.91 7.63
C ARG A 28 -3.47 0.05 8.40
N GLU A 29 -4.41 -0.43 9.20
CA GLU A 29 -5.31 0.41 10.01
C GLU A 29 -4.53 1.40 10.87
N LYS A 30 -3.46 0.94 11.54
CA LYS A 30 -2.58 1.81 12.34
C LYS A 30 -1.82 2.79 11.47
N LEU A 31 -1.15 2.31 10.42
CA LEU A 31 -0.33 3.16 9.55
C LEU A 31 -1.17 4.24 8.86
N PHE A 32 -2.24 3.83 8.18
CA PHE A 32 -3.12 4.74 7.46
C PHE A 32 -3.88 5.66 8.41
N GLY A 33 -4.23 5.19 9.62
CA GLY A 33 -4.75 6.07 10.67
C GLY A 33 -3.81 7.23 11.00
N PHE A 34 -2.50 6.97 11.13
CA PHE A 34 -1.53 8.04 11.31
C PHE A 34 -1.39 8.92 10.06
N MET A 35 -1.27 8.34 8.87
CA MET A 35 -1.11 9.11 7.63
C MET A 35 -2.30 10.03 7.37
N THR A 36 -3.53 9.53 7.54
CA THR A 36 -4.75 10.34 7.44
C THR A 36 -4.76 11.49 8.43
N LYS A 37 -4.23 11.33 9.65
CA LYS A 37 -4.09 12.44 10.59
C LYS A 37 -3.18 13.54 10.03
N PHE A 38 -2.00 13.18 9.53
CA PHE A 38 -1.08 14.13 8.89
C PHE A 38 -1.71 14.81 7.67
N LEU A 39 -2.39 14.05 6.81
CA LEU A 39 -3.04 14.59 5.61
C LEU A 39 -4.20 15.53 5.94
N LYS A 40 -4.95 15.28 7.01
CA LYS A 40 -6.04 16.17 7.48
C LYS A 40 -5.52 17.47 8.08
N GLU A 41 -4.36 17.42 8.72
CA GLU A 41 -3.70 18.62 9.26
C GLU A 41 -2.96 19.41 8.16
N SER A 42 -2.62 18.73 7.05
CA SER A 42 -1.98 19.33 5.89
C SER A 42 -2.92 20.26 5.12
N LYS A 43 -2.37 21.37 4.63
CA LYS A 43 -3.05 22.30 3.71
C LYS A 43 -2.63 22.12 2.25
N SER A 44 -1.62 21.29 2.00
CA SER A 44 -0.99 21.11 0.70
C SER A 44 -1.33 19.79 0.03
N GLY A 45 -1.88 18.84 0.80
CA GLY A 45 -2.10 17.46 0.35
C GLY A 45 -0.86 16.56 0.51
N TYR A 46 0.30 17.09 0.86
CA TYR A 46 1.48 16.30 1.24
C TYR A 46 1.49 15.99 2.73
N LEU A 47 2.20 14.93 3.13
CA LEU A 47 2.26 14.46 4.52
C LEU A 47 2.85 15.51 5.48
N VAL A 48 3.85 16.28 5.04
CA VAL A 48 4.49 17.31 5.87
C VAL A 48 4.84 18.53 5.00
N GLY A 49 4.50 19.72 5.50
CA GLY A 49 4.82 20.98 4.83
C GLY A 49 3.95 21.24 3.60
N ASP A 50 4.50 21.97 2.63
CA ASP A 50 3.80 22.47 1.45
C ASP A 50 4.27 21.85 0.13
N SER A 51 5.21 20.90 0.19
CA SER A 51 5.88 20.34 -0.98
C SER A 51 6.21 18.86 -0.81
N LEU A 52 6.44 18.19 -1.94
CA LEU A 52 6.76 16.77 -1.99
C LEU A 52 8.02 16.44 -1.17
N THR A 53 7.91 15.43 -0.31
CA THR A 53 9.03 14.83 0.40
C THR A 53 9.18 13.35 0.04
N PHE A 54 10.29 12.73 0.45
CA PHE A 54 10.48 11.29 0.25
C PHE A 54 9.44 10.45 1.02
N ALA A 55 8.88 10.98 2.12
CA ALA A 55 7.85 10.29 2.89
C ALA A 55 6.58 10.08 2.05
N ASP A 56 6.23 11.06 1.24
CA ASP A 56 5.11 10.99 0.30
C ASP A 56 5.33 9.89 -0.73
N LEU A 57 6.54 9.80 -1.29
CA LEU A 57 6.90 8.76 -2.25
C LEU A 57 6.77 7.36 -1.65
N TYR A 58 7.21 7.17 -0.40
CA TYR A 58 7.14 5.88 0.27
C TYR A 58 5.69 5.44 0.48
N VAL A 59 4.84 6.32 1.02
CA VAL A 59 3.43 6.00 1.29
C VAL A 59 2.65 5.79 -0.01
N ALA A 60 2.88 6.61 -1.03
CA ALA A 60 2.23 6.48 -2.33
C ALA A 60 2.63 5.20 -3.09
N GLU A 61 3.87 4.75 -2.97
CA GLU A 61 4.31 3.50 -3.60
C GLU A 61 3.72 2.28 -2.88
N ILE A 62 3.90 2.17 -1.56
CA ILE A 62 3.45 0.98 -0.83
C ILE A 62 1.94 0.80 -0.95
N SER A 63 1.17 1.89 -0.88
CA SER A 63 -0.30 1.82 -0.92
C SER A 63 -0.79 1.42 -2.31
N ALA A 64 -0.21 1.99 -3.37
CA ALA A 64 -0.57 1.65 -4.75
C ALA A 64 -0.16 0.21 -5.14
N GLU A 65 1.00 -0.28 -4.69
CA GLU A 65 1.41 -1.66 -4.95
C GLU A 65 0.54 -2.66 -4.17
N PHE A 66 0.17 -2.36 -2.93
CA PHE A 66 -0.77 -3.20 -2.18
C PHE A 66 -2.16 -3.22 -2.80
N ASP A 67 -2.64 -2.12 -3.38
CA ASP A 67 -3.96 -2.05 -4.03
C ASP A 67 -4.09 -3.03 -5.22
N LYS A 68 -3.01 -3.26 -5.96
CA LYS A 68 -2.99 -4.23 -7.07
C LYS A 68 -3.30 -5.66 -6.62
N ARG A 69 -2.92 -6.02 -5.39
CA ARG A 69 -3.08 -7.37 -4.84
C ARG A 69 -4.24 -7.48 -3.85
N PHE A 70 -4.55 -6.38 -3.16
CA PHE A 70 -5.53 -6.32 -2.08
C PHE A 70 -6.47 -5.14 -2.32
N SER A 71 -7.55 -5.37 -3.07
CA SER A 71 -8.50 -4.34 -3.53
C SER A 71 -9.22 -3.55 -2.42
N LYS A 72 -9.08 -3.97 -1.16
CA LYS A 72 -9.66 -3.31 0.03
C LYS A 72 -8.65 -2.47 0.81
N ILE A 73 -7.43 -2.28 0.28
CA ILE A 73 -6.37 -1.58 1.04
C ILE A 73 -6.77 -0.14 1.37
N TYR A 74 -7.62 0.50 0.58
CA TYR A 74 -8.08 1.86 0.83
C TYR A 74 -9.42 1.98 1.58
N ASP A 75 -10.09 0.86 1.92
CA ASP A 75 -11.39 0.89 2.57
C ASP A 75 -11.31 1.67 3.90
N GLY A 76 -12.06 2.78 4.02
CA GLY A 76 -12.03 3.65 5.19
C GLY A 76 -10.93 4.72 5.21
N PHE A 77 -10.04 4.77 4.20
CA PHE A 77 -8.95 5.75 4.12
C PHE A 77 -8.90 6.47 2.74
N PRO A 78 -9.95 7.21 2.36
CA PRO A 78 -9.99 7.93 1.08
C PRO A 78 -8.90 8.99 0.96
N GLU A 79 -8.43 9.57 2.07
CA GLU A 79 -7.36 10.58 2.06
C GLU A 79 -6.01 9.98 1.62
N VAL A 80 -5.71 8.75 2.06
CA VAL A 80 -4.48 8.04 1.66
C VAL A 80 -4.53 7.67 0.18
N LYS A 81 -5.71 7.27 -0.32
CA LYS A 81 -5.90 7.01 -1.76
C LYS A 81 -5.66 8.26 -2.60
N ALA A 82 -6.28 9.38 -2.22
CA ALA A 82 -6.12 10.65 -2.91
C ALA A 82 -4.66 11.12 -2.90
N HIS A 83 -3.96 10.97 -1.77
CA HIS A 83 -2.53 11.25 -1.66
C HIS A 83 -1.69 10.40 -2.63
N ALA A 84 -1.93 9.08 -2.68
CA ALA A 84 -1.19 8.19 -3.58
C ALA A 84 -1.42 8.56 -5.06
N GLU A 85 -2.67 8.88 -5.45
CA GLU A 85 -3.00 9.33 -6.80
C GLU A 85 -2.33 10.66 -7.15
N GLU A 86 -2.38 11.64 -6.25
CA GLU A 86 -1.76 12.96 -6.44
C GLU A 86 -0.25 12.85 -6.61
N VAL A 87 0.44 12.14 -5.70
CA VAL A 87 1.89 11.95 -5.76
C VAL A 87 2.29 11.23 -7.05
N ARG A 88 1.58 10.17 -7.44
CA ARG A 88 1.87 9.40 -8.66
C ARG A 88 1.49 10.13 -9.95
N SER A 89 0.72 11.23 -9.86
CA SER A 89 0.40 12.08 -11.01
C SER A 89 1.54 13.02 -11.40
N ILE A 90 2.53 13.23 -10.52
CA ILE A 90 3.68 14.11 -10.76
C ILE A 90 4.39 13.68 -12.05
N PRO A 91 4.54 14.56 -13.07
CA PRO A 91 4.93 14.14 -14.42
C PRO A 91 6.21 13.30 -14.50
N ALA A 92 7.23 13.66 -13.72
CA ALA A 92 8.49 12.91 -13.68
C ALA A 92 8.32 11.52 -13.05
N LEU A 93 7.55 11.41 -11.97
CA LEU A 93 7.29 10.15 -11.29
C LEU A 93 6.36 9.26 -12.11
N LYS A 94 5.31 9.83 -12.70
CA LYS A 94 4.40 9.14 -13.61
C LYS A 94 5.17 8.52 -14.77
N LYS A 95 6.03 9.30 -15.43
CA LYS A 95 6.91 8.81 -16.50
C LYS A 95 7.82 7.68 -16.03
N TRP A 96 8.36 7.77 -14.81
CA TRP A 96 9.18 6.69 -14.24
C TRP A 96 8.36 5.42 -14.01
N ILE A 97 7.16 5.51 -13.43
CA ILE A 97 6.28 4.36 -13.20
C ILE A 97 5.90 3.67 -14.52
N GLU A 98 5.66 4.43 -15.59
CA GLU A 98 5.35 3.92 -16.92
C GLU A 98 6.54 3.24 -17.63
N THR A 99 7.78 3.57 -17.22
CA THR A 99 9.00 3.11 -17.91
C THR A 99 9.89 2.18 -17.09
N ARG A 100 9.67 2.07 -15.78
CA ARG A 100 10.42 1.18 -14.91
C ARG A 100 10.16 -0.28 -15.29
N PRO A 101 11.14 -1.20 -15.11
CA PRO A 101 10.91 -2.62 -15.32
C PRO A 101 9.76 -3.14 -14.44
N GLU A 102 8.89 -3.96 -15.01
CA GLU A 102 7.89 -4.67 -14.23
C GLU A 102 8.56 -5.80 -13.43
N THR A 103 8.46 -5.71 -12.11
CA THR A 103 8.95 -6.73 -11.17
C THR A 103 7.77 -7.34 -10.41
N LYS A 104 7.99 -8.51 -9.80
CA LYS A 104 6.95 -9.17 -8.98
C LYS A 104 6.58 -8.34 -7.74
N PHE A 105 7.56 -7.63 -7.18
CA PHE A 105 7.49 -6.72 -6.05
C PHE A 105 8.46 -5.56 -6.27
#